data_AF-A0A9J6NVR5-F1
#
_entry.id   AF-A0A9J6NVR5-F1
#
_cell.length_a   1.000
_cell.length_b   1.000
_cell.length_c   1.000
_cell.angle_alpha   90.00
_cell.angle_beta   90.00
_cell.angle_gamma   90.00
#
_symmetry.space_group_name_H-M   'P 1'
#
loop_
_entity.id
_entity.type
_entity.pdbx_description
1 polymer ?
#
loop_
_entity_poly.entity_id
_entity_poly.type
_entity_poly.pdbx_seq_one_letter_code
_entity_poly.pdbx_strand_id
1 'polypeptide(L)'
;MYITLAIIAGILTVISVSINAQLGEKVGVAQGVLINFASGFLLISIVLALGISMNIVEFVSPKGVPVYAFFGGAVGVGVTGLCNIVLPKIPVLVASILMFVGQLVCGIIIDIVFYDTFSLGKCLGGILIAFGIYLVAKKDVAEDKNKVITS
;
A
#
# COMPACT_ATOMS: atom_id res chain seq x y z
N MET A 1 3.44 18.36 11.30
CA MET A 1 2.10 17.83 10.95
C MET A 1 2.19 16.74 9.87
N TYR A 2 2.72 17.02 8.67
CA TYR A 2 2.75 16.04 7.57
C TYR A 2 3.56 14.76 7.85
N ILE A 3 4.69 14.84 8.55
CA ILE A 3 5.48 13.65 8.92
C ILE A 3 4.68 12.70 9.81
N THR A 4 3.97 13.23 10.82
CA THR A 4 3.11 12.44 11.70
C THR A 4 1.97 11.77 10.93
N LEU A 5 1.33 12.49 10.01
CA LEU A 5 0.29 11.93 9.13
C LEU A 5 0.85 10.83 8.23
N ALA A 6 2.06 11.00 7.68
CA ALA A 6 2.70 9.99 6.86
C ALA A 6 3.03 8.71 7.66
N ILE A 7 3.48 8.85 8.91
CA ILE A 7 3.70 7.71 9.81
C ILE A 7 2.40 6.97 10.09
N ILE A 8 1.33 7.70 10.43
CA ILE A 8 0.00 7.11 10.68
C ILE A 8 -0.51 6.41 9.42
N ALA A 9 -0.39 7.03 8.25
CA ALA A 9 -0.79 6.44 6.98
C ALA A 9 -0.03 5.14 6.70
N GLY A 10 1.28 5.09 6.96
CA GLY A 10 2.09 3.87 6.84
C GLY A 10 1.58 2.75 7.75
N ILE A 11 1.34 3.04 9.03
CA ILE A 11 0.81 2.08 10.00
C ILE A 11 -0.55 1.53 9.54
N LEU A 12 -1.49 2.43 9.21
CA LEU A 12 -2.83 2.04 8.77
C LEU A 12 -2.80 1.24 7.47
N THR A 13 -1.91 1.58 6.53
CA THR A 13 -1.75 0.85 5.27
C THR A 13 -1.32 -0.59 5.52
N VAL A 14 -0.31 -0.81 6.37
CA VAL A 14 0.16 -2.17 6.70
C VAL A 14 -0.94 -2.99 7.38
N ILE A 15 -1.67 -2.40 8.33
CA ILE A 15 -2.80 -3.06 8.99
C ILE A 15 -3.89 -3.41 7.99
N SER A 16 -4.33 -2.45 7.17
CA SER A 16 -5.40 -2.63 6.18
C SER A 16 -5.06 -3.75 5.20
N VAL A 17 -3.86 -3.70 4.61
CA VAL A 17 -3.41 -4.70 3.64
C VAL A 17 -3.29 -6.09 4.28
N SER A 18 -2.86 -6.19 5.54
CA SER A 18 -2.77 -7.47 6.27
C SER A 18 -4.14 -8.06 6.58
N ILE A 19 -5.11 -7.24 7.01
CA ILE A 19 -6.50 -7.68 7.26
C ILE A 19 -7.15 -8.14 5.95
N ASN A 20 -6.97 -7.38 4.87
CA ASN A 20 -7.53 -7.70 3.56
C ASN A 20 -6.98 -9.02 3.02
N ALA A 21 -5.68 -9.28 3.23
CA ALA A 21 -5.05 -10.52 2.81
C ALA A 21 -5.61 -11.74 3.56
N GLN A 22 -5.75 -11.65 4.88
CA GLN A 22 -6.36 -12.71 5.69
C GLN A 22 -7.84 -12.95 5.33
N LEU A 23 -8.58 -11.88 5.01
CA LEU A 23 -9.94 -12.01 4.53
C LEU A 23 -9.98 -12.73 3.19
N GLY A 24 -9.14 -12.31 2.23
CA GLY A 24 -9.03 -12.92 0.91
C GLY A 24 -8.64 -14.40 0.94
N GLU A 25 -7.83 -14.82 1.92
CA GLU A 25 -7.50 -16.23 2.15
C GLU A 25 -8.74 -17.04 2.59
N LYS A 26 -9.62 -16.44 3.41
CA LYS A 26 -10.81 -17.11 3.95
C LYS A 26 -11.99 -17.17 2.98
N VAL A 27 -12.23 -16.11 2.21
CA VAL A 27 -13.44 -15.99 1.36
C VAL A 27 -13.14 -16.01 -0.15
N GLY A 28 -11.87 -16.08 -0.53
CA GLY A 28 -11.42 -15.95 -1.92
C GLY A 28 -10.98 -14.52 -2.25
N VAL A 29 -10.01 -14.40 -3.17
CA VAL A 29 -9.37 -13.12 -3.52
C VAL A 29 -10.40 -12.12 -4.08
N ALA A 30 -11.24 -12.54 -5.02
CA ALA A 30 -12.22 -11.66 -5.65
C ALA A 30 -13.25 -11.14 -4.64
N GLN A 31 -13.77 -12.02 -3.79
CA GLN A 31 -14.72 -11.69 -2.73
C GLN A 31 -14.07 -10.78 -1.68
N GLY A 32 -12.83 -11.07 -1.27
CA GLY A 32 -12.09 -10.24 -0.32
C GLY A 32 -11.87 -8.82 -0.85
N VAL A 33 -11.51 -8.68 -2.13
CA VAL A 33 -11.37 -7.36 -2.77
C VAL A 33 -12.72 -6.65 -2.87
N LEU A 34 -13.79 -7.34 -3.26
CA LEU A 34 -15.14 -6.78 -3.31
C LEU A 34 -15.57 -6.25 -1.93
N ILE A 35 -15.38 -7.03 -0.87
CA ILE A 35 -15.74 -6.64 0.50
C ILE A 35 -14.93 -5.42 0.94
N ASN A 36 -13.63 -5.36 0.62
CA ASN A 36 -12.78 -4.21 0.95
C ASN A 36 -13.28 -2.91 0.29
N PHE A 37 -13.59 -2.95 -1.01
CA PHE A 37 -14.07 -1.76 -1.71
C PHE A 37 -15.51 -1.40 -1.32
N ALA A 38 -16.37 -2.40 -1.08
CA ALA A 38 -17.73 -2.17 -0.61
C ALA A 38 -17.76 -1.53 0.78
N SER A 39 -16.91 -1.97 1.72
CA SER A 39 -16.85 -1.39 3.07
C SER A 39 -16.36 0.06 3.04
N GLY A 40 -15.33 0.36 2.24
CA GLY A 40 -14.86 1.73 2.03
C GLY A 40 -15.93 2.62 1.40
N PHE A 41 -16.65 2.11 0.38
CA PHE A 41 -17.76 2.81 -0.27
C PHE A 41 -18.92 3.10 0.70
N LEU A 42 -19.29 2.12 1.53
CA LEU A 42 -20.32 2.30 2.56
C LEU A 42 -19.89 3.36 3.59
N LEU A 43 -18.65 3.30 4.07
CA LEU A 43 -18.14 4.26 5.05
C LEU A 43 -18.17 5.69 4.51
N ILE A 44 -17.67 5.92 3.30
CA ILE A 44 -17.70 7.26 2.71
C ILE A 44 -19.14 7.74 2.47
N SER A 45 -20.05 6.84 2.06
CA SER A 45 -21.46 7.17 1.85
C SER A 45 -22.14 7.62 3.16
N ILE A 46 -21.85 6.96 4.28
CA ILE A 46 -22.36 7.35 5.60
C ILE A 46 -21.82 8.72 6.03
N VAL A 47 -20.52 8.96 5.86
CA VAL A 47 -19.90 10.25 6.20
C VAL A 47 -20.55 11.39 5.41
N LEU A 48 -20.80 11.16 4.11
CA LEU A 48 -21.50 12.12 3.25
C LEU A 48 -22.96 12.34 3.68
N ALA A 49 -23.69 11.26 4.01
CA ALA A 49 -25.09 11.34 4.43
C ALA A 49 -25.29 12.08 5.77
N LEU A 50 -24.34 11.93 6.70
CA LEU A 50 -24.35 12.62 7.99
C LEU A 50 -23.96 14.11 7.89
N GLY A 51 -23.56 14.59 6.69
CA GLY A 51 -23.16 15.97 6.49
C GLY A 51 -21.96 16.37 7.35
N ILE A 52 -21.11 15.41 7.72
CA ILE A 52 -19.89 15.68 8.49
C ILE A 52 -18.97 16.47 7.57
N SER A 53 -19.07 17.80 7.66
CA SER A 53 -18.23 18.75 6.93
C SER A 53 -16.84 18.77 7.56
N MET A 54 -16.10 17.68 7.36
CA MET A 54 -14.67 17.86 7.27
C MET A 54 -14.44 18.82 6.10
N ASN A 55 -13.57 19.83 6.22
CA ASN A 55 -13.14 20.73 5.12
C ASN A 55 -12.40 19.98 3.98
N ILE A 56 -12.84 18.77 3.67
CA ILE A 56 -12.26 17.74 2.81
C ILE A 56 -13.21 17.50 1.61
N VAL A 57 -14.50 17.80 1.76
CA VAL A 57 -15.51 17.52 0.73
C VAL A 57 -16.00 18.84 0.11
N GLU A 58 -15.22 19.37 -0.83
CA GLU A 58 -15.73 20.35 -1.78
C GLU A 58 -16.18 19.62 -3.05
N PHE A 59 -17.46 19.77 -3.41
CA PHE A 59 -17.98 19.23 -4.66
C PHE A 59 -17.56 20.13 -5.83
N VAL A 60 -16.33 19.95 -6.30
CA VAL A 60 -15.82 20.63 -7.48
C VAL A 60 -16.27 19.87 -8.74
N SER A 61 -16.67 20.62 -9.78
CA SER A 61 -17.02 20.02 -11.06
C SER A 61 -15.82 19.26 -11.64
N PRO A 62 -15.96 18.01 -12.11
CA PRO A 62 -14.87 17.24 -12.68
C PRO A 62 -14.44 17.73 -14.09
N LYS A 63 -14.96 18.88 -14.55
CA LYS A 63 -14.59 19.46 -15.84
C LYS A 63 -13.09 19.76 -15.86
N GLY A 64 -12.39 19.19 -16.84
CA GLY A 64 -10.95 19.36 -17.01
C GLY A 64 -10.08 18.34 -16.28
N VAL A 65 -10.67 17.41 -15.50
CA VAL A 65 -9.91 16.32 -14.88
C VAL A 65 -9.56 15.27 -15.95
N PRO A 66 -8.30 14.88 -16.10
CA PRO A 66 -7.90 13.92 -17.13
C PRO A 66 -8.46 12.52 -16.84
N VAL A 67 -8.84 11.81 -17.91
CA VAL A 67 -9.55 10.52 -17.81
C VAL A 67 -8.76 9.46 -17.02
N TYR A 68 -7.42 9.47 -17.10
CA TYR A 68 -6.57 8.54 -16.35
C TYR A 68 -6.74 8.66 -14.82
N ALA A 69 -7.12 9.84 -14.30
CA ALA A 69 -7.29 10.05 -12.86
C ALA A 69 -8.43 9.21 -12.27
N PHE A 70 -9.43 8.84 -13.08
CA PHE A 70 -10.56 8.01 -12.65
C PHE A 70 -10.20 6.52 -12.54
N PHE A 71 -9.05 6.08 -13.08
CA PHE A 71 -8.62 4.68 -13.01
C PHE A 71 -7.93 4.32 -11.68
N GLY A 72 -7.76 5.27 -10.76
CA GLY A 72 -7.15 5.01 -9.44
C GLY A 72 -7.86 3.87 -8.68
N GLY A 73 -9.18 3.79 -8.76
CA GLY A 73 -9.95 2.68 -8.16
C GLY A 73 -9.62 1.32 -8.76
N ALA A 74 -9.47 1.24 -10.09
CA ALA A 74 -9.11 0.00 -10.79
C ALA A 74 -7.69 -0.46 -10.43
N VAL A 75 -6.74 0.47 -10.34
CA VAL A 75 -5.38 0.18 -9.85
C VAL A 75 -5.43 -0.32 -8.41
N GLY A 76 -6.23 0.32 -7.54
CA GLY A 76 -6.43 -0.12 -6.17
C GLY A 76 -6.96 -1.55 -6.05
N VAL A 77 -7.96 -1.92 -6.87
CA VAL A 77 -8.49 -3.29 -6.96
C VAL A 77 -7.38 -4.28 -7.31
N GLY A 78 -6.55 -3.94 -8.31
CA GLY A 78 -5.39 -4.75 -8.70
C GLY A 78 -4.38 -4.92 -7.57
N VAL A 79 -4.00 -3.81 -6.90
CA VAL A 79 -3.05 -3.84 -5.78
C VAL A 79 -3.58 -4.68 -4.63
N THR A 80 -4.83 -4.47 -4.19
CA THR A 80 -5.42 -5.27 -3.10
C THR A 80 -5.51 -6.74 -3.48
N GLY A 81 -5.90 -7.07 -4.72
CA GLY A 81 -5.96 -8.46 -5.19
C GLY A 81 -4.60 -9.14 -5.20
N LEU A 82 -3.55 -8.46 -5.69
CA LEU A 82 -2.18 -8.97 -5.66
C LEU A 82 -1.70 -9.17 -4.22
N CYS A 83 -1.95 -8.21 -3.33
CA CYS A 83 -1.60 -8.34 -1.93
C CYS A 83 -2.31 -9.53 -1.27
N ASN A 84 -3.60 -9.75 -1.55
CA ASN A 84 -4.34 -10.90 -1.04
C ASN A 84 -3.77 -12.24 -1.51
N ILE A 85 -3.12 -12.28 -2.67
CA ILE A 85 -2.45 -13.49 -3.19
C ILE A 85 -1.07 -13.69 -2.56
N VAL A 86 -0.31 -12.61 -2.39
CA VAL A 86 1.11 -12.66 -2.03
C VAL A 86 1.31 -12.73 -0.52
N LEU A 87 0.62 -11.88 0.25
CA LEU A 87 0.89 -11.71 1.69
C LEU A 87 0.63 -12.96 2.54
N PRO A 88 -0.36 -13.82 2.26
CA PRO A 88 -0.53 -15.06 3.01
C PRO A 88 0.62 -16.07 2.81
N LYS A 89 1.43 -15.90 1.74
CA LYS A 89 2.44 -16.87 1.32
C LYS A 89 3.86 -16.55 1.77
N ILE A 90 4.11 -15.33 2.25
CA ILE A 90 5.45 -14.87 2.62
C ILE A 90 5.40 -14.10 3.95
N PRO A 91 6.52 -14.04 4.68
CA PRO A 91 6.59 -13.21 5.89
C PRO A 91 6.23 -11.75 5.58
N VAL A 92 5.47 -11.13 6.49
CA VAL A 92 5.01 -9.72 6.35
C VAL A 92 6.18 -8.76 6.15
N LEU A 93 7.32 -9.02 6.79
CA LEU A 93 8.53 -8.21 6.61
C LEU A 93 9.01 -8.24 5.15
N VAL A 94 9.09 -9.43 4.54
CA VAL A 94 9.54 -9.60 3.15
C VAL A 94 8.56 -8.93 2.17
N ALA A 95 7.26 -9.09 2.39
CA ALA A 95 6.24 -8.39 1.61
C ALA A 95 6.40 -6.86 1.70
N SER A 96 6.66 -6.34 2.90
CA SER A 96 6.84 -4.91 3.13
C SER A 96 8.05 -4.34 2.39
N ILE A 97 9.16 -5.10 2.31
CA ILE A 97 10.34 -4.74 1.49
C ILE A 97 9.94 -4.60 0.03
N LEU A 98 9.29 -5.64 -0.50
CA LEU A 98 8.97 -5.71 -1.90
C LEU A 98 8.01 -4.59 -2.31
N MET A 99 7.00 -4.32 -1.47
CA MET A 99 6.08 -3.20 -1.65
C MET A 99 6.80 -1.86 -1.58
N PHE A 100 7.70 -1.66 -0.61
CA PHE A 100 8.46 -0.43 -0.47
C PHE A 100 9.33 -0.16 -1.70
N VAL A 101 10.08 -1.17 -2.17
CA VAL A 101 10.91 -1.06 -3.38
C VAL A 101 10.05 -0.74 -4.60
N GLY A 102 8.93 -1.44 -4.79
CA GLY A 102 8.01 -1.20 -5.89
C GLY A 102 7.44 0.22 -5.88
N GLN A 103 7.00 0.71 -4.72
CA GLN A 103 6.51 2.08 -4.56
C GLN A 103 7.60 3.12 -4.83
N LEU A 104 8.84 2.87 -4.40
CA LEU A 104 9.95 3.78 -4.60
C LEU A 104 10.35 3.89 -6.08
N VAL A 105 10.47 2.76 -6.77
CA VAL A 105 10.75 2.72 -8.21
C VAL A 105 9.63 3.41 -8.99
N CYS A 106 8.37 3.10 -8.67
CA CYS A 106 7.22 3.75 -9.30
C CYS A 106 7.22 5.27 -9.04
N GLY A 107 7.53 5.71 -7.82
CA GLY A 107 7.62 7.12 -7.47
C GLY A 107 8.68 7.87 -8.30
N ILE A 108 9.87 7.27 -8.48
CA ILE A 108 10.92 7.85 -9.32
C ILE A 108 10.47 7.92 -10.79
N ILE A 109 9.79 6.89 -11.31
CA ILE A 109 9.27 6.90 -12.68
C ILE A 109 8.23 8.03 -12.85
N ILE A 110 7.32 8.18 -11.89
CA ILE A 110 6.32 9.25 -11.91
C ILE A 110 6.99 10.63 -11.86
N ASP A 111 7.99 10.82 -11.00
CA ASP A 111 8.75 12.07 -10.89
C ASP A 111 9.43 12.48 -12.21
N ILE A 112 9.97 11.51 -12.96
CA ILE A 112 10.59 11.75 -14.27
C ILE A 112 9.52 12.04 -15.33
N VAL A 113 8.48 11.20 -15.42
CA VAL A 113 7.49 11.28 -16.51
C VAL A 113 6.58 12.50 -16.39
N PHE A 114 6.16 12.85 -15.17
CA PHE A 114 5.16 13.90 -14.96
C PHE A 114 5.75 15.23 -14.50
N TYR A 115 6.90 15.21 -13.85
CA TYR A 115 7.49 16.40 -13.24
C TYR A 115 8.86 16.76 -13.82
N ASP A 116 9.41 15.95 -14.74
CA ASP A 116 10.75 16.11 -15.33
C ASP A 116 11.84 16.32 -14.27
N THR A 117 11.64 15.71 -13.09
CA THR A 117 12.54 15.85 -11.94
C THR A 117 13.22 14.53 -11.66
N PHE A 118 14.55 14.55 -11.71
CA PHE A 118 15.36 13.42 -11.24
C PHE A 118 16.16 13.84 -10.01
N SER A 119 16.07 13.05 -8.94
CA SER A 119 16.87 13.27 -7.73
C SER A 119 17.67 12.02 -7.41
N LEU A 120 19.00 12.14 -7.55
CA LEU A 120 19.94 11.11 -7.10
C LEU A 120 19.78 10.80 -5.60
N GLY A 121 19.42 11.80 -4.78
CA GLY A 121 19.16 11.62 -3.36
C GLY A 121 18.00 10.65 -3.07
N LYS A 122 16.91 10.72 -3.86
CA LYS A 122 15.79 9.78 -3.75
C LYS A 122 16.22 8.36 -4.08
N CYS A 123 17.05 8.19 -5.11
CA CYS A 123 17.58 6.88 -5.51
C CYS A 123 18.49 6.29 -4.43
N LEU A 124 19.47 7.07 -3.94
CA LEU A 124 20.41 6.61 -2.92
C LEU A 124 19.73 6.29 -1.60
N GLY A 125 18.82 7.16 -1.14
CA GLY A 125 18.02 6.90 0.06
C GLY A 125 17.14 5.66 -0.08
N GLY A 126 16.55 5.45 -1.26
CA GLY A 126 15.77 4.26 -1.55
C GLY A 126 16.57 2.96 -1.51
N ILE A 127 17.75 2.96 -2.13
CA ILE A 127 18.68 1.83 -2.11
C ILE A 127 19.12 1.54 -0.67
N LEU A 128 19.44 2.57 0.12
CA LEU A 128 19.84 2.41 1.52
C LEU A 128 18.74 1.74 2.35
N ILE A 129 17.48 2.17 2.20
CA ILE A 129 16.35 1.57 2.93
C ILE A 129 16.11 0.14 2.47
N ALA A 130 16.08 -0.11 1.15
CA ALA A 130 15.92 -1.46 0.61
C ALA A 130 17.01 -2.42 1.12
N PHE A 131 18.26 -1.96 1.17
CA PHE A 131 19.38 -2.72 1.70
C PHE A 131 19.25 -2.98 3.21
N GLY A 132 18.87 -1.96 3.98
CA GLY A 132 18.64 -2.09 5.42
C GLY A 132 17.60 -3.15 5.74
N ILE A 133 16.44 -3.11 5.07
CA ILE A 133 15.39 -4.09 5.34
C ILE A 133 15.76 -5.47 4.78
N TYR A 134 16.51 -5.57 3.67
CA TYR A 134 17.05 -6.85 3.17
C TYR A 134 17.94 -7.55 4.21
N LEU A 135 18.80 -6.80 4.91
CA LEU A 135 19.64 -7.36 5.98
C LEU A 135 18.80 -7.91 7.14
N VAL A 136 17.71 -7.22 7.49
CA VAL A 136 16.77 -7.70 8.52
C VAL A 136 16.09 -8.98 8.08
N ALA A 137 15.53 -9.03 6.86
CA ALA A 137 14.89 -10.23 6.34
C ALA A 137 15.86 -11.42 6.23
N LYS A 138 17.11 -11.18 5.85
CA LYS A 138 18.14 -12.23 5.83
C LYS A 138 18.41 -12.79 7.23
N LYS A 139 18.40 -11.93 8.26
CA LYS A 139 18.59 -12.34 9.64
C LYS A 139 17.41 -13.16 10.15
N ASP A 140 16.18 -12.73 9.88
CA ASP A 140 14.97 -13.47 10.30
C ASP A 140 14.91 -14.88 9.69
N VAL A 141 15.25 -15.02 8.41
CA VAL A 141 15.35 -16.33 7.74
C VAL A 141 16.45 -17.21 8.34
N ALA A 142 17.57 -16.61 8.77
CA ALA A 142 18.67 -17.34 9.39
C ALA A 142 18.32 -17.81 10.82
N GLU A 143 17.61 -16.99 11.59
CA GLU A 143 17.15 -17.36 12.94
C GLU A 143 16.10 -18.47 12.92
N ASP A 144 15.17 -18.43 11.96
CA ASP A 144 14.12 -19.46 11.83
C ASP A 144 14.71 -20.84 11.45
N LYS A 145 15.71 -20.86 10.55
CA LYS A 145 16.48 -22.07 10.24
C LYS A 145 17.24 -22.60 11.45
N ASN A 146 17.81 -21.73 12.29
CA ASN A 146 18.57 -22.16 13.46
C ASN A 146 17.68 -22.82 14.50
N LYS A 147 16.44 -22.32 14.72
CA LYS A 147 15.47 -22.94 15.63
C LYS A 147 15.10 -24.36 15.22
N VAL A 148 14.89 -24.61 13.92
CA VAL A 148 14.56 -25.93 13.37
C VAL A 148 15.70 -26.95 13.51
N ILE A 149 16.96 -26.50 13.53
CA ILE A 149 18.14 -27.37 13.69
C ILE A 149 18.42 -27.70 15.17
N THR A 150 17.98 -26.85 16.10
CA THR A 150 18.18 -27.02 17.55
C THR A 150 17.01 -27.67 18.28
N SER A 151 15.92 -28.04 17.59
CA SER A 151 14.76 -28.76 18.14
C SER A 151 14.69 -30.18 17.60
#